data_AF-A0A3B0TF01-F1
#
_entry.id   AF-A0A3B0TF01-F1
#
_cell.length_a   1.000
_cell.length_b   1.000
_cell.length_c   1.000
_cell.angle_alpha   90.00
_cell.angle_beta   90.00
_cell.angle_gamma   90.00
#
_symmetry.space_group_name_H-M   'P 1'
#
loop_
_entity.id
_entity.type
_entity.pdbx_description
1 polymer ?
#
loop_
_entity_poly.entity_id
_entity_poly.type
_entity_poly.pdbx_seq_one_letter_code
_entity_poly.pdbx_strand_id
1 'polypeptide(L)'
;MSGSVEISLLILLTIILAGPIVAERFRIPGLIGLIFLGMVVGPFVLGWIRSGGLVSDLGDIGLLYLMFLAGLSFNIRSFMENKANALVYGLLGFVIPFAMSYYFAVSFIELGIL
;
A
#
# COMPACT_ATOMS: atom_id res chain seq x y z
N MET A 1 15.85 7.56 24.48
CA MET A 1 14.92 7.68 23.34
C MET A 1 15.56 7.40 21.97
N SER A 2 16.90 7.48 21.78
CA SER A 2 17.56 7.11 20.51
C SER A 2 17.50 5.60 20.18
N GLY A 3 17.79 4.74 21.16
CA GLY A 3 17.91 3.28 20.92
C GLY A 3 16.64 2.58 20.42
N SER A 4 15.44 3.13 20.67
CA SER A 4 14.19 2.54 20.15
C SER A 4 13.98 2.78 18.65
N VAL A 5 14.52 3.89 18.13
CA VAL A 5 14.40 4.24 16.70
C VAL A 5 15.32 3.36 15.86
N GLU A 6 16.56 3.19 16.31
CA GLU A 6 17.58 2.38 15.63
C GLU A 6 17.10 0.93 15.42
N ILE A 7 16.47 0.34 16.46
CA ILE A 7 15.88 -1.00 16.39
C ILE A 7 14.72 -1.05 15.38
N SER A 8 13.86 -0.02 15.36
CA SER A 8 12.73 0.06 14.42
C SER A 8 13.22 0.11 12.96
N LEU A 9 14.30 0.84 12.68
CA LEU A 9 14.91 0.90 11.35
C LEU A 9 15.56 -0.42 10.95
N LEU A 10 16.25 -1.10 11.87
CA LEU A 10 16.81 -2.43 11.61
C LEU A 10 15.72 -3.44 11.28
N ILE A 11 14.62 -3.41 12.02
CA ILE A 11 13.46 -4.26 11.76
C ILE A 11 12.86 -3.93 10.39
N LEU A 12 12.65 -2.66 10.08
CA LEU A 12 12.09 -2.22 8.80
C LEU A 12 12.97 -2.66 7.62
N LEU A 13 14.29 -2.44 7.71
CA LEU A 13 15.25 -2.87 6.70
C LEU A 13 15.22 -4.39 6.52
N THR A 14 15.16 -5.13 7.64
CA THR A 14 15.05 -6.59 7.63
C THR A 14 13.79 -7.04 6.90
N ILE A 15 12.64 -6.41 7.17
CA ILE A 15 11.37 -6.72 6.50
C ILE A 15 11.44 -6.40 5.00
N ILE A 16 12.01 -5.25 4.63
CA ILE A 16 12.12 -4.82 3.23
C ILE A 16 13.00 -5.79 2.42
N LEU A 17 14.10 -6.29 3.00
CA LEU A 17 14.97 -7.27 2.35
C LEU A 17 14.37 -8.68 2.39
N ALA A 18 14.00 -9.18 3.56
CA ALA A 18 13.60 -10.57 3.73
C ALA A 18 12.20 -10.85 3.20
N GLY A 19 11.26 -9.90 3.31
CA GLY A 19 9.86 -10.06 2.93
C GLY A 19 9.66 -10.49 1.49
N PRO A 20 10.18 -9.73 0.50
CA PRO A 20 10.07 -10.09 -0.91
C PRO A 20 10.78 -11.41 -1.22
N ILE A 21 11.98 -11.62 -0.69
CA ILE A 21 12.78 -12.85 -0.92
C ILE A 21 12.02 -14.10 -0.44
N VAL A 22 11.43 -14.02 0.76
CA VAL A 22 10.64 -15.11 1.33
C VAL A 22 9.35 -15.29 0.54
N ALA A 23 8.62 -14.22 0.23
CA ALA A 23 7.36 -14.30 -0.52
C ALA A 23 7.55 -14.89 -1.93
N GLU A 24 8.60 -14.49 -2.64
CA GLU A 24 8.92 -15.00 -3.97
C GLU A 24 9.28 -16.49 -3.93
N ARG A 25 9.94 -16.96 -2.86
CA ARG A 25 10.19 -18.40 -2.65
C ARG A 25 8.89 -19.20 -2.53
N PHE A 26 7.81 -18.60 -2.03
CA PHE A 26 6.47 -19.18 -2.00
C PHE A 26 5.63 -18.89 -3.25
N ARG A 27 6.20 -18.27 -4.29
CA ARG A 27 5.49 -17.83 -5.52
C ARG A 27 4.39 -16.80 -5.26
N ILE A 28 4.56 -15.98 -4.23
CA ILE A 28 3.65 -14.88 -3.87
C ILE A 28 4.32 -13.56 -4.27
N PRO A 29 3.57 -12.57 -4.82
CA PRO A 29 4.07 -11.21 -5.04
C PRO A 29 4.78 -10.62 -3.80
N GLY A 30 5.98 -10.08 -3.98
CA GLY A 30 6.80 -9.55 -2.87
C GLY A 30 6.09 -8.49 -2.01
N LEU A 31 5.22 -7.68 -2.61
CA LEU A 31 4.38 -6.70 -1.90
C LEU A 31 3.54 -7.34 -0.79
N ILE A 32 2.98 -8.53 -1.04
CA ILE A 32 2.17 -9.25 -0.05
C ILE A 32 3.04 -9.66 1.14
N GLY A 33 4.28 -10.10 0.88
CA GLY A 33 5.25 -10.40 1.93
C GLY A 33 5.59 -9.20 2.80
N LEU A 34 5.77 -8.03 2.20
CA LEU A 34 6.01 -6.77 2.90
C LEU A 34 4.82 -6.38 3.80
N ILE A 35 3.60 -6.42 3.26
CA ILE A 35 2.38 -6.09 4.00
C ILE A 35 2.19 -7.06 5.18
N PHE A 36 2.36 -8.37 4.93
CA PHE A 36 2.19 -9.40 5.95
C PHE A 36 3.19 -9.24 7.10
N LEU A 37 4.48 -9.10 6.80
CA LEU A 37 5.49 -8.90 7.84
C LEU A 37 5.29 -7.57 8.58
N GLY A 38 4.91 -6.50 7.87
CA GLY A 38 4.56 -5.23 8.50
C GLY A 38 3.38 -5.36 9.48
N MET A 39 2.37 -6.15 9.13
CA MET A 39 1.24 -6.45 10.02
C MET A 39 1.67 -7.25 11.26
N VAL A 40 2.49 -8.29 11.07
CA VAL A 40 3.00 -9.14 12.16
C VAL A 40 3.87 -8.35 13.14
N VAL A 41 4.72 -7.45 12.63
CA VAL A 41 5.66 -6.69 13.46
C VAL A 41 5.06 -5.38 13.99
N GLY A 42 3.93 -4.97 13.42
CA GLY A 42 3.18 -3.78 13.80
C GLY A 42 2.61 -3.82 15.21
N PRO A 43 1.98 -2.70 15.63
CA PRO A 43 1.52 -2.49 17.01
C PRO A 43 0.44 -3.47 17.47
N PHE A 44 -0.32 -4.06 16.53
CA PHE A 44 -1.46 -4.92 16.82
C PHE A 44 -1.10 -6.39 17.02
N VAL A 45 0.09 -6.83 16.63
CA VAL A 45 0.50 -8.25 16.71
C VAL A 45 1.70 -8.41 17.65
N LEU A 46 2.92 -8.08 17.22
CA LEU A 46 4.12 -8.18 18.08
C LEU A 46 4.42 -6.91 18.89
N GLY A 47 3.96 -5.74 18.42
CA GLY A 47 4.17 -4.48 19.15
C GLY A 47 5.60 -3.92 19.08
N TRP A 48 6.48 -4.46 18.23
CA TRP A 48 7.86 -4.00 18.12
C TRP A 48 7.98 -2.64 17.43
N ILE A 49 7.07 -2.35 16.49
CA ILE A 49 6.91 -1.04 15.89
C ILE A 49 5.69 -0.36 16.50
N ARG A 50 5.91 0.82 17.10
CA ARG A 50 4.82 1.64 17.65
C ARG A 50 4.07 2.35 16.52
N SER A 51 2.77 2.55 16.72
CA SER A 51 1.94 3.41 15.86
C SER A 51 2.41 4.85 15.98
N GLY A 52 2.65 5.51 14.84
CA GLY A 52 3.10 6.90 14.75
C GLY A 52 4.62 7.09 14.86
N GLY A 53 5.09 8.30 14.54
CA GLY A 53 6.51 8.64 14.49
C GLY A 53 7.20 8.20 13.19
N LEU A 54 8.52 8.00 13.24
CA LEU A 54 9.37 7.88 12.05
C LEU A 54 8.94 6.85 11.00
N VAL A 55 8.40 5.69 11.42
CA VAL A 55 7.94 4.67 10.46
C VAL A 55 6.71 5.16 9.67
N SER A 56 5.81 5.90 10.31
CA SER A 56 4.66 6.53 9.65
C SER A 56 5.12 7.65 8.72
N ASP A 57 6.02 8.51 9.22
CA ASP A 57 6.54 9.66 8.44
C ASP A 57 7.29 9.18 7.18
N LEU A 58 8.12 8.13 7.32
CA LEU A 58 8.80 7.48 6.20
C LEU A 58 7.81 6.78 5.26
N GLY A 59 6.72 6.21 5.79
CA GLY A 59 5.66 5.60 5.00
C GLY A 59 4.96 6.60 4.09
N ASP A 60 4.62 7.78 4.63
CA ASP A 60 3.98 8.86 3.87
C ASP A 60 4.92 9.41 2.78
N ILE A 61 6.20 9.64 3.11
CA ILE A 61 7.21 10.05 2.14
C ILE A 61 7.40 8.97 1.06
N GLY A 62 7.45 7.70 1.45
CA GLY A 62 7.57 6.57 0.54
C GLY A 62 6.37 6.46 -0.40
N LEU A 63 5.14 6.63 0.11
CA LEU A 63 3.93 6.65 -0.69
C LEU A 63 3.94 7.79 -1.71
N LEU A 64 4.27 9.01 -1.27
CA LEU A 64 4.40 10.16 -2.18
C LEU A 64 5.46 9.92 -3.25
N TYR A 65 6.60 9.34 -2.87
CA TYR A 65 7.66 8.98 -3.81
C TYR A 65 7.19 7.95 -4.84
N LEU A 66 6.44 6.92 -4.42
CA LEU A 66 5.86 5.93 -5.34
C LEU A 66 4.85 6.55 -6.29
N MET A 67 3.99 7.46 -5.80
CA MET A 67 3.03 8.19 -6.64
C MET A 67 3.74 9.11 -7.65
N PHE A 68 4.82 9.75 -7.23
CA PHE A 68 5.67 10.55 -8.11
C PHE A 68 6.36 9.69 -9.17
N LEU A 69 6.96 8.57 -8.78
CA LEU A 69 7.63 7.64 -9.68
C LEU A 69 6.65 7.02 -10.69
N ALA A 70 5.44 6.68 -10.25
CA ALA A 70 4.37 6.26 -11.14
C ALA A 70 4.07 7.35 -12.19
N GLY A 71 3.97 8.62 -11.77
CA GLY A 71 3.79 9.76 -12.67
C GLY A 71 4.95 9.98 -13.64
N LEU A 72 6.20 9.80 -13.20
CA LEU A 72 7.38 9.91 -14.07
C LEU A 72 7.50 8.76 -15.08
N SER A 73 7.12 7.55 -14.68
CA SER A 73 7.13 6.36 -15.55
C SER A 73 5.97 6.35 -16.55
N PHE A 74 4.97 7.21 -16.36
CA PHE A 74 3.78 7.29 -17.18
C PHE A 74 4.06 7.92 -18.55
N ASN A 75 3.67 7.22 -19.62
CA ASN A 75 3.84 7.72 -20.99
C ASN A 75 2.72 8.72 -21.35
N ILE A 76 3.00 10.01 -21.18
CA ILE A 76 2.07 11.08 -21.53
C ILE A 76 1.75 11.13 -23.02
N ARG A 77 2.68 10.74 -23.90
CA ARG A 77 2.47 10.81 -25.35
C ARG A 77 1.38 9.83 -25.79
N SER A 78 1.49 8.57 -25.36
CA SER A 78 0.48 7.54 -25.63
C SER A 78 -0.87 7.87 -24.98
N PHE A 79 -0.86 8.52 -23.81
CA PHE A 79 -2.08 9.03 -23.20
C PHE A 79 -2.74 10.12 -24.04
N MET A 80 -1.97 11.07 -24.56
CA MET A 80 -2.50 12.17 -25.38
C MET A 80 -3.05 11.69 -26.73
N GLU A 81 -2.41 10.69 -27.34
CA GLU A 81 -2.89 10.06 -28.59
C GLU A 81 -4.26 9.38 -28.43
N ASN A 82 -4.54 8.82 -27.24
CA ASN A 82 -5.77 8.09 -26.94
C ASN A 82 -6.56 8.70 -25.77
N LYS A 83 -6.49 10.03 -25.58
CA LYS A 83 -6.95 10.72 -24.37
C LYS A 83 -8.39 10.38 -23.99
N ALA A 84 -9.31 10.36 -24.95
CA ALA A 84 -10.72 10.05 -24.70
C ALA A 84 -10.90 8.65 -24.11
N ASN A 85 -10.32 7.64 -24.78
CA ASN A 85 -10.38 6.26 -24.33
C ASN A 85 -9.68 6.09 -22.97
N ALA A 86 -8.48 6.64 -22.82
CA ALA A 86 -7.73 6.55 -21.57
C ALA A 86 -8.48 7.18 -20.39
N LEU A 87 -9.14 8.34 -20.60
CA LEU A 87 -9.95 8.99 -19.58
C LEU A 87 -11.19 8.16 -19.22
N VAL A 88 -11.91 7.62 -20.22
CA VAL A 88 -13.10 6.80 -19.99
C VAL A 88 -12.73 5.51 -19.26
N TYR A 89 -11.72 4.76 -19.72
CA TYR A 89 -11.31 3.53 -19.03
C TYR A 89 -10.77 3.80 -17.63
N GLY A 90 -9.99 4.86 -17.44
CA GLY A 90 -9.50 5.26 -16.12
C GLY A 90 -10.63 5.65 -15.15
N LEU A 91 -11.58 6.46 -15.62
CA LEU A 91 -12.73 6.88 -14.82
C LEU A 91 -13.65 5.70 -14.52
N LEU A 92 -14.00 4.88 -15.50
CA LEU A 92 -14.85 3.70 -15.29
C LEU A 92 -14.19 2.70 -14.34
N GLY A 93 -12.89 2.45 -14.53
CA GLY A 93 -12.10 1.56 -13.68
C GLY A 93 -11.96 2.03 -12.24
N PHE A 94 -12.08 3.33 -11.97
CA PHE A 94 -12.11 3.88 -10.62
C PHE A 94 -13.53 3.99 -10.06
N VAL A 95 -14.43 4.65 -10.79
CA VAL A 95 -15.77 5.01 -10.34
C VAL A 95 -16.66 3.78 -10.16
N ILE A 96 -16.61 2.79 -11.07
CA ILE A 96 -17.47 1.61 -10.95
C ILE A 96 -17.11 0.79 -9.70
N PRO A 97 -15.85 0.36 -9.47
CA PRO A 97 -15.50 -0.36 -8.26
C PRO A 97 -15.71 0.47 -7.00
N PHE A 98 -15.45 1.79 -7.04
CA PHE A 98 -15.66 2.67 -5.90
C PHE A 98 -17.14 2.78 -5.53
N ALA A 99 -18.01 3.08 -6.49
CA ALA A 99 -19.45 3.19 -6.28
C ALA A 99 -20.06 1.85 -5.84
N MET A 100 -19.63 0.75 -6.45
CA MET A 100 -20.06 -0.59 -6.06
C MET A 100 -19.62 -0.91 -4.63
N SER A 101 -18.34 -0.67 -4.29
CA SER A 101 -17.82 -0.88 -2.93
C SER A 101 -18.55 -0.04 -1.90
N TYR A 102 -18.86 1.23 -2.22
CA TYR A 102 -19.63 2.12 -1.36
C TYR A 102 -21.06 1.61 -1.15
N TYR A 103 -21.76 1.23 -2.22
CA TYR A 103 -23.11 0.67 -2.13
C TYR A 103 -23.16 -0.62 -1.30
N PHE A 104 -22.21 -1.54 -1.53
CA PHE A 104 -22.09 -2.76 -0.72
C PHE A 104 -21.78 -2.42 0.74
N ALA A 105 -20.84 -1.51 1.01
CA ALA A 105 -20.51 -1.13 2.38
C ALA A 105 -21.74 -0.59 3.14
N VAL A 106 -22.50 0.32 2.54
CA VAL A 106 -23.69 0.90 3.18
C VAL A 106 -24.79 -0.13 3.36
N SER A 107 -25.14 -0.88 2.31
CA SER A 107 -26.22 -1.88 2.38
C SER A 107 -25.94 -3.01 3.36
N PHE A 108 -24.69 -3.49 3.45
CA PHE A 108 -24.32 -4.55 4.39
C PHE A 108 -24.32 -4.08 5.85
N ILE A 109 -23.95 -2.82 6.08
CA ILE A 109 -24.03 -2.18 7.41
C ILE A 109 -25.50 -1.91 7.80
N GLU A 110 -26.34 -1.46 6.87
CA GLU A 110 -27.77 -1.21 7.14
C GLU A 110 -28.61 -2.50 7.27
N LEU A 111 -28.22 -3.61 6.62
CA LEU A 111 -28.88 -4.91 6.79
C LEU A 111 -28.59 -5.58 8.15
N GLY A 112 -27.74 -5.01 9.00
CA GLY A 112 -27.46 -5.53 10.34
C GLY A 112 -26.77 -6.90 10.34
N ILE A 113 -26.01 -7.22 9.28
CA ILE A 113 -25.22 -8.46 9.17
C ILE A 113 -23.89 -8.32 9.93
N LEU A 114 -23.55 -7.10 10.40
CA LEU A 114 -22.47 -6.76 11.35
C LEU A 114 -22.96 -5.73 12.38
#